data_AF-A0A958G1K1-F1
#
_entry.id   AF-A0A958G1K1-F1
#
_cell.length_a   1.000
_cell.length_b   1.000
_cell.length_c   1.000
_cell.angle_alpha   90.00
_cell.angle_beta   90.00
_cell.angle_gamma   90.00
#
_symmetry.space_group_name_H-M   'P 1'
#
loop_
_entity.id
_entity.type
_entity.pdbx_description
1 polymer ?
#
loop_
_entity_poly.entity_id
_entity_poly.type
_entity_poly.pdbx_seq_one_letter_code
_entity_poly.pdbx_strand_id
1 'polypeptide(L)' 'MASPDLFDHQRQKLIESEQPLAARMRPRTLDEYIGQDHIVGPGRLLRRAIQADQLSSVIFYGPPGTGKTTLARVIANTTS' A
#
# COMPACT_ATOMS: atom_id res chain seq x y z
N MET A 1 11.37 -21.73 7.75
CA MET A 1 11.25 -20.27 7.63
C MET A 1 12.49 -19.68 8.26
N ALA A 2 13.36 -19.04 7.49
CA ALA A 2 14.60 -18.48 8.01
C ALA A 2 14.27 -17.26 8.89
N SER A 3 14.73 -17.27 10.12
CA SER A 3 14.68 -16.11 11.02
C SER A 3 15.49 -14.98 10.38
N PRO A 4 15.01 -13.73 10.36
CA PRO A 4 15.79 -12.61 9.84
C PRO A 4 17.11 -12.51 10.60
N ASP A 5 18.22 -12.51 9.87
CA ASP A 5 19.56 -12.50 10.45
C ASP A 5 20.03 -11.07 10.72
N LEU A 6 21.12 -10.92 11.47
CA LEU A 6 21.74 -9.63 11.80
C LEU A 6 21.99 -8.75 10.55
N PHE A 7 22.31 -9.38 9.42
CA PHE A 7 22.53 -8.70 8.14
C PHE A 7 21.24 -8.15 7.49
N ASP A 8 20.09 -8.79 7.70
CA ASP A 8 18.81 -8.31 7.15
C ASP A 8 18.38 -7.00 7.82
N HIS A 9 18.61 -6.89 9.12
CA HIS A 9 18.34 -5.66 9.88
C HIS A 9 19.22 -4.49 9.43
N GLN A 10 20.51 -4.73 9.16
CA GLN A 10 21.39 -3.69 8.63
C GLN A 10 20.98 -3.26 7.22
N ARG A 11 20.62 -4.22 6.37
CA ARG A 11 20.17 -3.96 5.01
C ARG A 11 18.87 -3.17 4.97
N GLN A 12 17.91 -3.49 5.85
CA GLN A 12 16.65 -2.76 5.97
C GLN A 12 16.87 -1.29 6.39
N LYS A 13 17.77 -1.05 7.35
CA LYS A 13 18.14 0.32 7.76
C LYS A 13 18.77 1.13 6.62
N LEU A 14 19.66 0.51 5.84
CA LEU A 14 20.28 1.15 4.67
C LEU A 14 19.23 1.51 3.62
N ILE A 15 18.33 0.57 3.33
CA ILE A 15 17.23 0.79 2.40
C ILE A 15 16.41 1.99 2.89
N GLU A 16 15.97 2.01 4.15
CA GLU A 16 15.16 3.12 4.71
C GLU A 16 15.86 4.49 4.64
N SER A 17 17.17 4.56 4.88
CA SER A 17 17.93 5.81 4.83
C SER A 17 18.15 6.32 3.40
N GLU A 18 18.32 5.42 2.43
CA GLU A 18 18.67 5.77 1.04
C GLU A 18 17.45 5.83 0.11
N GLN A 19 16.24 5.52 0.61
CA GLN A 19 15.04 5.54 -0.24
C GLN A 19 14.75 6.95 -0.80
N PRO A 20 14.41 7.04 -2.11
CA PRO A 20 13.88 8.27 -2.70
C PRO A 20 12.66 8.77 -1.94
N LEU A 21 12.45 10.09 -1.93
CA LEU A 21 11.32 10.72 -1.24
C LEU A 21 9.98 10.10 -1.63
N ALA A 22 9.78 9.84 -2.93
CA ALA A 22 8.55 9.24 -3.44
C ALA A 22 8.26 7.84 -2.86
N ALA A 23 9.29 7.07 -2.50
CA ALA A 23 9.11 5.77 -1.86
C ALA A 23 8.78 5.92 -0.37
N ARG A 24 9.43 6.88 0.32
CA ARG A 24 9.16 7.22 1.73
C ARG A 24 7.77 7.81 1.97
N MET A 25 7.25 8.58 1.00
CA MET A 25 5.93 9.21 1.05
C MET A 25 4.78 8.29 0.64
N ARG A 26 5.04 7.00 0.33
CA ARG A 26 3.96 6.08 -0.01
C ARG A 26 3.07 5.85 1.22
N PRO A 27 1.74 6.03 1.09
CA PRO A 27 0.81 5.73 2.17
C PRO A 27 0.88 4.27 2.58
N ARG A 28 0.68 4.04 3.87
CA ARG A 28 0.68 2.73 4.53
C ARG A 28 -0.73 2.23 4.79
N THR A 29 -1.67 3.15 4.94
CA THR A 29 -3.08 2.89 5.25
C THR A 29 -3.99 3.51 4.19
N LEU A 30 -5.25 3.06 4.13
CA LEU A 30 -6.26 3.64 3.24
C LEU A 30 -6.58 5.10 3.58
N ASP A 31 -6.38 5.51 4.83
CA ASP A 31 -6.63 6.89 5.28
C ASP A 31 -5.54 7.87 4.86
N GLU A 32 -4.32 7.37 4.63
CA GLU A 32 -3.22 8.18 4.07
C GLU A 32 -3.30 8.32 2.54
N TYR A 33 -4.23 7.60 1.88
CA TYR A 33 -4.32 7.58 0.43
C TYR A 33 -5.11 8.79 -0.10
N ILE A 34 -4.43 9.68 -0.82
CA ILE A 34 -4.98 10.98 -1.26
C ILE A 34 -5.45 10.94 -2.72
N GLY A 35 -6.56 11.62 -3.02
CA GLY A 35 -6.95 11.99 -4.38
C GLY A 35 -7.89 11.01 -5.10
N GLN A 36 -8.27 9.89 -4.48
CA GLN A 36 -9.19 8.89 -5.04
C GLN A 36 -10.43 8.67 -4.15
N ASP A 37 -10.92 9.70 -3.46
CA ASP A 37 -12.03 9.61 -2.49
C ASP A 37 -13.34 9.05 -3.08
N HIS A 38 -13.54 9.23 -4.38
CA HIS A 38 -14.70 8.67 -5.08
C HIS A 38 -14.65 7.13 -5.17
N ILE A 39 -13.46 6.53 -5.04
CA ILE A 39 -13.23 5.09 -5.11
C ILE A 39 -12.93 4.51 -3.72
N VAL A 40 -11.99 5.13 -2.99
CA VAL A 40 -11.48 4.62 -1.70
C VAL A 40 -11.85 5.49 -0.51
N GLY A 41 -12.68 6.51 -0.70
CA GLY A 41 -13.14 7.35 0.40
C GLY A 41 -14.03 6.58 1.39
N PRO A 42 -14.28 7.15 2.58
CA PRO A 42 -15.16 6.56 3.58
C PRO A 42 -16.53 6.17 2.99
N GLY A 43 -16.99 4.96 3.28
CA GLY A 43 -18.28 4.46 2.82
C GLY A 43 -18.35 4.03 1.35
N ARG A 44 -17.27 4.14 0.58
CA ARG A 44 -17.23 3.63 -0.80
C ARG A 44 -17.17 2.10 -0.84
N LEU A 45 -17.70 1.53 -1.91
CA LEU A 45 -17.79 0.08 -2.12
C LEU A 45 -16.42 -0.59 -1.99
N LEU A 46 -15.40 -0.05 -2.68
CA LEU A 46 -14.06 -0.64 -2.66
C LEU A 46 -13.45 -0.61 -1.25
N ARG A 47 -13.55 0.52 -0.54
CA ARG A 47 -13.05 0.64 0.83
C ARG A 47 -13.75 -0.34 1.79
N ARG A 48 -15.07 -0.49 1.68
CA ARG A 48 -15.83 -1.46 2.48
C ARG A 48 -15.41 -2.91 2.17
N ALA A 49 -15.23 -3.25 0.89
CA ALA A 49 -14.81 -4.58 0.47
C ALA A 49 -13.41 -4.93 1.00
N ILE A 50 -12.46 -3.98 0.96
CA ILE A 50 -11.12 -4.14 1.52
C ILE A 50 -11.19 -4.32 3.04
N GLN A 51 -11.94 -3.45 3.74
CA GLN A 51 -12.05 -3.51 5.21
C GLN A 51 -12.76 -4.77 5.72
N ALA A 52 -13.69 -5.32 4.93
CA ALA A 52 -14.41 -6.54 5.25
C ALA A 52 -13.72 -7.81 4.75
N ASP A 53 -12.51 -7.67 4.19
CA ASP A 53 -11.70 -8.74 3.61
C ASP A 53 -12.42 -9.60 2.55
N GLN A 54 -13.26 -8.95 1.76
CA GLN A 54 -14.11 -9.56 0.74
C GLN A 54 -13.71 -9.12 -0.68
N LEU A 55 -12.46 -8.68 -0.85
CA LEU A 55 -11.97 -8.23 -2.14
C LEU A 55 -11.57 -9.43 -3.01
N SER A 56 -12.28 -9.62 -4.12
CA SER A 56 -11.89 -10.58 -5.16
C SER A 56 -10.74 -10.03 -6.03
N SER A 57 -10.40 -10.71 -7.13
CA SER A 57 -9.37 -10.20 -8.06
C SER A 57 -9.79 -8.86 -8.68
N VAL A 58 -8.93 -7.83 -8.57
CA VAL A 58 -9.18 -6.47 -9.08
C VAL A 58 -8.08 -6.06 -10.05
N ILE A 59 -8.45 -5.34 -11.11
CA ILE A 59 -7.52 -4.69 -12.04
C ILE A 59 -7.56 -3.18 -11.80
N PHE A 60 -6.41 -2.59 -11.44
CA PHE A 60 -6.27 -1.14 -11.36
C PHE A 60 -5.76 -0.57 -12.67
N TYR A 61 -6.53 0.31 -13.29
CA TYR A 61 -6.19 1.00 -14.54
C TYR A 61 -6.21 2.52 -14.36
N GLY A 62 -5.35 3.23 -15.10
CA GLY A 62 -5.32 4.69 -15.14
C GLY A 62 -3.95 5.26 -15.49
N PRO A 63 -3.84 6.59 -15.66
CA PRO A 63 -2.61 7.30 -16.03
C PRO A 63 -1.41 7.02 -15.10
N PRO A 64 -0.15 7.22 -15.54
CA PRO A 64 1.02 7.08 -14.67
C PRO A 64 0.94 8.03 -13.47
N GLY A 65 1.47 7.60 -12.32
CA GLY A 65 1.50 8.42 -11.11
C GLY A 65 0.21 8.48 -10.28
N THR A 66 -0.88 7.84 -10.71
CA THR A 66 -2.19 7.88 -9.99
C THR A 66 -2.28 6.99 -8.74
N GLY A 67 -1.18 6.37 -8.32
CA GLY A 67 -1.10 5.60 -7.08
C GLY A 67 -1.60 4.14 -7.13
N LYS A 68 -1.88 3.57 -8.31
CA LYS A 68 -2.34 2.17 -8.46
C LYS A 68 -1.48 1.13 -7.73
N THR A 69 -0.16 1.17 -7.93
CA THR A 69 0.78 0.25 -7.28
C THR A 69 0.81 0.48 -5.77
N THR A 70 0.71 1.73 -5.35
CA THR A 70 0.61 2.12 -3.94
C THR A 70 -0.67 1.56 -3.32
N LEU A 71 -1.82 1.70 -3.99
CA LEU A 71 -3.11 1.21 -3.52
C LEU A 71 -3.10 -0.31 -3.36
N ALA A 72 -2.57 -1.04 -4.35
CA ALA A 72 -2.42 -2.49 -4.27
C ALA A 72 -1.59 -2.92 -3.04
N ARG A 73 -0.51 -2.18 -2.73
CA ARG A 73 0.32 -2.44 -1.56
C ARG A 73 -0.41 -2.17 -0.24
N VAL A 74 -1.16 -1.07 -0.17
CA VAL A 74 -1.97 -0.73 1.01
C VAL A 74 -3.02 -1.81 1.27
N ILE A 75 -3.69 -2.29 0.23
CA ILE A 75 -4.68 -3.37 0.32
C ILE A 75 -4.02 -4.66 0.83
N ALA A 76 -2.88 -5.05 0.25
CA ALA A 76 -2.14 -6.23 0.66
C ALA A 76 -1.68 -6.19 2.13
N ASN A 77 -1.45 -5.00 2.69
CA ASN A 77 -1.11 -4.83 4.11
C ASN A 77 -2.35 -4.77 5.03
N THR A 78 -3.56 -4.61 4.46
CA THR A 78 -4.81 -4.48 5.22
C THR A 78 -5.52 -5.83 5.35
N THR A 79 -5.41 -6.68 4.34
CA THR A 79 -5.92 -8.06 4.29
C THR A 79 -4.92 -9.04 4.92
N SER A 80 -5.42 -10.09 5.59
CA SER A 80 -4.61 -11.10 6.30
C SER A 80 -4.52 -12.44 5.56
#